data_AF-A0A326QBE2-F1
#
_entry.id   AF-A0A326QBE2-F1
#
_cell.length_a   1.000
_cell.length_b   1.000
_cell.length_c   1.000
_cell.angle_alpha   90.00
_cell.angle_beta   90.00
_cell.angle_gamma   90.00
#
_symmetry.space_group_name_H-M   'P 1'
#
loop_
_entity.id
_entity.type
_entity.pdbx_description
1 polymer ?
#
loop_
_entity_poly.entity_id
_entity_poly.type
_entity_poly.pdbx_seq_one_letter_code
_entity_poly.pdbx_strand_id
1 'polypeptide(L)'
;MLPRDGDPSGDPAQLPPAGDPARWPWLQQLRRRPQLELAPWLTALEAGSVPAEADLLTVLAERLDSSSAPRLLAWWLRQDPPDPALGERIGRRREASCAELLRQALARAPQQAPLLLPLLGHQRDPADAALLSRLALAPGPAAQRRAALEGLAVGLSSWPLPALRRTLSQLAADLDPQLAADAIDLLARLPRGRALLLGLAADRLDPAVAARRQRRLHALPPSPLLLLVHGRSGGLIPDDLLALRDTLEQRRGASVRLLALTAAEGSPHAPLPPRPEGPEGATLVPLFLVPGGHVRHDLPAIAARWRQAGPLHRLPFLGAWRCWQQALAQEVQELGQGAAAAPLLLHHPLDGALGRRYLQHLSRITGAACRPASYSAPDPQELQLAIRSPVLALALAANRLTDSLPLELGPPLLQRPRLQRVLLEKLAALP
;
A
#
# COMPACT_ATOMS: atom_id res chain seq x y z
N MET A 1 -17.69 42.55 42.66
CA MET A 1 -16.42 41.81 42.53
C MET A 1 -15.34 42.81 42.20
N LEU A 2 -14.48 43.12 43.17
CA LEU A 2 -13.27 43.90 42.93
C LEU A 2 -12.33 43.08 42.03
N PRO A 3 -11.62 43.69 41.06
CA PRO A 3 -10.62 42.98 40.29
C PRO A 3 -9.54 42.47 41.26
N ARG A 4 -9.17 41.19 41.15
CA ARG A 4 -8.04 40.65 41.90
C ARG A 4 -6.78 41.36 41.41
N ASP A 5 -6.11 42.09 42.30
CA ASP A 5 -4.73 42.53 42.07
C ASP A 5 -3.90 41.31 41.67
N GLY A 6 -3.33 41.34 40.46
CA GLY A 6 -2.55 40.25 39.89
C GLY A 6 -3.14 39.57 38.65
N ASP A 7 -4.26 40.04 38.09
CA ASP A 7 -4.65 39.62 36.74
C ASP A 7 -3.68 40.25 35.72
N PRO A 8 -2.86 39.47 35.01
CA PRO A 8 -1.92 40.01 34.03
C PRO A 8 -2.70 40.83 33.03
N SER A 9 -2.38 42.12 32.89
CA SER A 9 -3.16 43.05 32.04
C SER A 9 -3.20 42.64 30.56
N GLY A 10 -2.41 41.65 30.16
CA GLY A 10 -2.13 41.30 28.77
C GLY A 10 -1.03 42.16 28.18
N ASP A 11 -0.46 43.08 28.96
CA ASP A 11 0.68 43.93 28.60
C ASP A 11 1.99 43.12 28.62
N PRO A 12 2.73 43.06 27.50
CA PRO A 12 4.04 42.43 27.44
C PRO A 12 5.05 42.97 28.46
N ALA A 13 4.94 44.25 28.86
CA ALA A 13 5.85 44.87 29.83
C ALA A 13 5.73 44.29 31.25
N GLN A 14 4.63 43.59 31.55
CA GLN A 14 4.38 42.96 32.84
C GLN A 14 4.84 41.50 32.90
N LEU A 15 5.48 40.98 31.84
CA LEU A 15 5.97 39.61 31.81
C LEU A 15 7.07 39.41 32.86
N PRO A 16 6.90 38.49 33.84
CA PRO A 16 7.96 38.20 34.80
C PRO A 16 9.21 37.65 34.11
N PRO A 17 10.43 37.99 34.55
CA PRO A 17 11.66 37.57 33.89
C PRO A 17 11.86 36.05 33.92
N ALA A 18 12.72 35.54 33.04
CA ALA A 18 13.08 34.12 33.02
C ALA A 18 13.67 33.70 34.38
N GLY A 19 13.24 32.53 34.88
CA GLY A 19 13.64 32.02 36.21
C GLY A 19 12.81 32.54 37.39
N ASP A 20 11.92 33.51 37.19
CA ASP A 20 11.01 33.98 38.24
C ASP A 20 9.93 32.91 38.54
N PRO A 21 9.72 32.51 39.81
CA PRO A 21 8.68 31.54 40.19
C PRO A 21 7.26 31.99 39.81
N ALA A 22 7.00 33.29 39.66
CA ALA A 22 5.72 33.83 39.23
C ALA A 22 5.48 33.68 37.72
N ARG A 23 6.53 33.45 36.91
CA ARG A 23 6.45 33.42 35.44
C ARG A 23 5.50 32.34 34.92
N TRP A 24 5.60 31.12 35.44
CA TRP A 24 4.77 30.01 34.96
C TRP A 24 3.28 30.19 35.29
N PRO A 25 2.88 30.49 36.55
CA PRO A 25 1.50 30.83 36.87
C PRO A 25 0.95 31.98 36.01
N TRP A 26 1.76 33.01 35.78
CA TRP A 26 1.40 34.17 34.96
C TRP A 26 1.14 33.77 33.50
N LEU A 27 2.04 32.98 32.89
CA LEU A 27 1.86 32.46 31.52
C LEU A 27 0.62 31.56 31.39
N GLN A 28 0.29 30.77 32.42
CA GLN A 28 -0.94 29.97 32.43
C GLN A 28 -2.20 30.84 32.49
N GLN A 29 -2.17 31.96 33.20
CA GLN A 29 -3.27 32.93 33.21
C GLN A 29 -3.41 33.61 31.84
N LEU A 30 -2.30 34.07 31.26
CA LEU A 30 -2.28 34.63 29.89
C LEU A 30 -2.88 33.63 28.89
N ARG A 31 -2.47 32.36 28.96
CA ARG A 31 -2.97 31.27 28.11
C ARG A 31 -4.48 31.03 28.26
N ARG A 32 -5.07 31.28 29.43
CA ARG A 32 -6.52 31.09 29.67
C ARG A 32 -7.36 32.31 29.32
N ARG A 33 -6.74 33.44 28.99
CA ARG A 33 -7.45 34.68 28.70
C ARG A 33 -8.24 34.57 27.39
N PRO A 34 -9.56 34.86 27.38
CA PRO A 34 -10.39 34.66 26.18
C PRO A 34 -10.05 35.64 25.04
N GLN A 35 -9.72 36.89 25.35
CA GLN A 35 -9.41 37.94 24.37
C GLN A 35 -7.98 38.45 24.59
N LEU A 36 -7.00 37.72 24.04
CA LEU A 36 -5.61 38.14 24.04
C LEU A 36 -5.29 38.82 22.71
N GLU A 37 -5.05 40.12 22.74
CA GLU A 37 -4.55 40.88 21.59
C GLU A 37 -3.08 40.51 21.35
N LEU A 38 -2.77 39.93 20.19
CA LEU A 38 -1.39 39.50 19.87
C LEU A 38 -0.50 40.63 19.35
N ALA A 39 -1.09 41.70 18.79
CA ALA A 39 -0.31 42.77 18.17
C ALA A 39 0.69 43.46 19.14
N PRO A 40 0.35 43.75 20.41
CA PRO A 40 1.31 44.30 21.38
C PRO A 40 2.47 43.33 21.67
N TRP A 41 2.17 42.04 21.82
CA TRP A 41 3.16 40.99 22.05
C TRP A 41 4.15 40.83 20.91
N LEU A 42 3.65 40.81 19.67
CA LEU A 42 4.51 40.72 18.48
C LEU A 42 5.39 41.96 18.34
N THR A 43 4.84 43.14 18.63
CA THR A 43 5.60 44.40 18.57
C THR A 43 6.71 44.42 19.63
N ALA A 44 6.42 43.94 20.84
CA ALA A 44 7.41 43.83 21.91
C ALA A 44 8.53 42.83 21.59
N LEU A 45 8.20 41.68 20.99
CA LEU A 45 9.18 40.70 20.51
C LEU A 45 10.05 41.25 19.37
N GLU A 46 9.43 41.96 18.42
CA GLU A 46 10.12 42.58 17.29
C GLU A 46 11.07 43.70 17.74
N ALA A 47 10.67 44.48 18.76
CA ALA A 47 11.49 45.52 19.36
C ALA A 47 12.57 44.98 20.31
N GLY A 48 12.54 43.69 20.66
CA GLY A 48 13.43 43.08 21.64
C GLY A 48 13.15 43.51 23.09
N SER A 49 12.00 44.15 23.36
CA SER A 49 11.63 44.58 24.71
C SER A 49 11.14 43.43 25.60
N VAL A 50 10.80 42.30 24.98
CA VAL A 50 10.47 41.05 25.67
C VAL A 50 11.33 39.92 25.08
N PRO A 51 12.00 39.10 25.92
CA PRO A 51 12.81 38.01 25.43
C PRO A 51 11.93 36.92 24.81
N ALA A 52 12.40 36.35 23.70
CA ALA A 52 11.72 35.30 22.94
C ALA A 52 11.88 33.91 23.58
N GLU A 53 11.54 33.81 24.85
CA GLU A 53 11.66 32.57 25.60
C GLU A 53 10.68 31.52 25.10
N ALA A 54 11.11 30.26 25.19
CA ALA A 54 10.37 29.11 24.70
C ALA A 54 8.95 29.03 25.32
N ASP A 55 8.83 29.23 26.63
CA ASP A 55 7.57 29.15 27.37
C ASP A 55 6.53 30.20 26.92
N LEU A 56 6.96 31.44 26.68
CA LEU A 56 6.12 32.51 26.13
C LEU A 56 5.66 32.15 24.72
N LEU A 57 6.58 31.72 23.86
CA LEU A 57 6.24 31.39 22.47
C LEU A 57 5.30 30.20 22.36
N THR A 58 5.33 29.24 23.30
CA THR A 58 4.29 28.19 23.39
C THR A 58 2.90 28.79 23.63
N VAL A 59 2.79 29.74 24.57
CA VAL A 59 1.50 30.39 24.87
C VAL A 59 1.00 31.20 23.68
N LEU A 60 1.87 31.98 23.04
CA LEU A 60 1.51 32.81 21.89
C LEU A 60 1.17 31.97 20.65
N ALA A 61 1.93 30.89 20.38
CA ALA A 61 1.73 30.03 19.20
C ALA A 61 0.33 29.41 19.13
N GLU A 62 -0.28 29.11 20.28
CA GLU A 62 -1.66 28.57 20.34
C GLU A 62 -2.70 29.59 19.86
N ARG A 63 -2.40 30.88 19.97
CA ARG A 63 -3.32 31.99 19.68
C ARG A 63 -3.12 32.63 18.31
N LEU A 64 -2.05 32.30 17.59
CA LEU A 64 -1.73 32.92 16.30
C LEU A 64 -2.87 32.78 15.28
N ASP A 65 -3.36 33.89 14.78
CA ASP A 65 -4.30 33.97 13.65
C ASP A 65 -3.55 34.15 12.31
N SER A 66 -4.32 34.24 11.22
CA SER A 66 -3.80 34.37 9.86
C SER A 66 -3.01 35.66 9.61
N SER A 67 -3.12 36.67 10.48
CA SER A 67 -2.36 37.92 10.41
C SER A 67 -1.07 37.88 11.24
N SER A 68 -1.13 37.24 12.41
CA SER A 68 -0.04 37.18 13.40
C SER A 68 0.98 36.07 13.12
N ALA A 69 0.55 34.92 12.58
CA ALA A 69 1.44 33.81 12.23
C ALA A 69 2.53 34.19 11.21
N PRO A 70 2.20 34.78 10.04
CA PRO A 70 3.22 35.17 9.06
C PRO A 70 4.12 36.30 9.58
N ARG A 71 3.60 37.22 10.40
CA ARG A 71 4.38 38.30 11.02
C ARG A 71 5.45 37.74 11.95
N LEU A 72 5.07 36.85 12.87
CA LEU A 72 5.99 36.22 13.81
C LEU A 72 7.00 35.32 13.08
N LEU A 73 6.57 34.59 12.05
CA LEU A 73 7.48 33.78 11.22
C LEU A 73 8.50 34.66 10.48
N ALA A 74 8.06 35.77 9.89
CA ALA A 74 8.95 36.71 9.20
C ALA A 74 9.95 37.34 10.16
N TRP A 75 9.57 37.63 11.41
CA TRP A 75 10.49 38.07 12.45
C TRP A 75 11.52 36.98 12.79
N TRP A 76 11.09 35.74 13.00
CA TRP A 76 11.99 34.63 13.30
C TRP A 76 12.99 34.37 12.16
N LEU A 77 12.54 34.44 10.90
CA LEU A 77 13.39 34.30 9.71
C LEU A 77 14.46 35.40 9.56
N ARG A 78 14.30 36.55 10.25
CA ARG A 78 15.29 37.64 10.26
C ARG A 78 16.37 37.48 11.33
N GLN A 79 16.22 36.55 12.26
CA GLN A 79 17.24 36.27 13.27
C GLN A 79 18.47 35.63 12.63
N ASP A 80 19.65 35.91 13.18
CA ASP A 80 20.91 35.35 12.71
C ASP A 80 21.78 34.86 13.90
N PRO A 81 21.92 33.54 14.12
CA PRO A 81 21.15 32.45 13.50
C PRO A 81 19.72 32.36 14.08
N PRO A 82 18.73 31.87 13.31
CA PRO A 82 17.39 31.62 13.83
C PRO A 82 17.39 30.43 14.80
N ASP A 83 16.76 30.58 15.97
CA ASP A 83 16.63 29.49 16.95
C ASP A 83 15.67 28.39 16.41
N PRO A 84 16.16 27.16 16.18
CA PRO A 84 15.34 26.05 15.69
C PRO A 84 14.13 25.72 16.57
N ALA A 85 14.29 25.82 17.89
CA ALA A 85 13.25 25.44 18.85
C ALA A 85 12.03 26.37 18.76
N LEU A 86 12.24 27.62 18.32
CA LEU A 86 11.19 28.60 18.10
C LEU A 86 10.51 28.40 16.74
N GLY A 87 11.30 28.11 15.71
CA GLY A 87 10.80 27.84 14.35
C GLY A 87 9.76 26.73 14.32
N GLU A 88 9.99 25.64 15.05
CA GLU A 88 9.02 24.54 15.17
C GLU A 88 7.68 24.96 15.78
N ARG A 89 7.67 25.92 16.71
CA ARG A 89 6.43 26.36 17.37
C ARG A 89 5.61 27.28 16.47
N ILE A 90 6.30 28.14 15.72
CA ILE A 90 5.69 29.14 14.83
C ILE A 90 5.26 28.51 13.51
N GLY A 91 6.16 27.75 12.87
CA GLY A 91 5.98 27.20 11.52
C GLY A 91 5.00 26.03 11.42
N ARG A 92 4.35 25.63 12.51
CA ARG A 92 3.30 24.59 12.51
C ARG A 92 1.90 25.12 12.19
N ARG A 93 1.67 26.45 12.27
CA ARG A 93 0.40 27.05 11.81
C ARG A 93 0.34 26.99 10.30
N ARG A 94 -0.74 26.41 9.76
CA ARG A 94 -0.93 26.20 8.33
C ARG A 94 -1.57 27.40 7.70
N GLU A 95 -0.78 28.18 6.99
CA GLU A 95 -1.22 29.40 6.32
C GLU A 95 -0.48 29.53 4.99
N ALA A 96 -1.17 29.92 3.92
CA ALA A 96 -0.56 30.05 2.59
C ALA A 96 0.58 31.08 2.59
N SER A 97 0.43 32.16 3.36
CA SER A 97 1.46 33.19 3.54
C SER A 97 2.70 32.66 4.26
N CYS A 98 2.55 31.76 5.24
CA CYS A 98 3.67 31.11 5.91
C CYS A 98 4.45 30.19 4.96
N ALA A 99 3.76 29.41 4.11
CA ALA A 99 4.40 28.59 3.09
C ALA A 99 5.21 29.44 2.10
N GLU A 100 4.63 30.54 1.63
CA GLU A 100 5.30 31.51 0.75
C GLU A 100 6.57 32.09 1.39
N LEU A 101 6.50 32.51 2.66
CA LEU A 101 7.64 33.05 3.40
C LEU A 101 8.77 32.02 3.55
N LEU A 102 8.43 30.76 3.85
CA LEU A 102 9.42 29.67 3.96
C LEU A 102 10.11 29.41 2.61
N ARG A 103 9.37 29.42 1.49
CA ARG A 103 9.95 29.27 0.15
C ARG A 103 10.92 30.41 -0.17
N GLN A 104 10.52 31.65 0.11
CA GLN A 104 11.36 32.82 -0.11
C GLN A 104 12.63 32.77 0.75
N ALA A 105 12.52 32.38 2.02
CA ALA A 105 13.66 32.21 2.90
C ALA A 105 14.62 31.13 2.41
N LEU A 106 14.10 29.98 1.99
CA LEU A 106 14.89 28.88 1.43
C LEU A 106 15.65 29.31 0.16
N ALA A 107 15.03 30.13 -0.69
CA ALA A 107 15.67 30.67 -1.89
C ALA A 107 16.78 31.68 -1.57
N ARG A 108 16.60 32.50 -0.53
CA ARG A 108 17.59 33.52 -0.10
C ARG A 108 18.76 32.93 0.68
N ALA A 109 18.50 31.91 1.50
CA ALA A 109 19.48 31.30 2.39
C ALA A 109 19.45 29.75 2.29
N PRO A 110 19.95 29.15 1.20
CA PRO A 110 19.95 27.70 1.01
C PRO A 110 20.69 26.93 2.12
N GLN A 111 21.66 27.55 2.79
CA GLN A 111 22.38 26.99 3.94
C GLN A 111 21.46 26.70 5.13
N GLN A 112 20.31 27.39 5.25
CA GLN A 112 19.30 27.16 6.28
C GLN A 112 18.30 26.05 5.90
N ALA A 113 18.47 25.40 4.73
CA ALA A 113 17.55 24.37 4.27
C ALA A 113 17.24 23.25 5.31
N PRO A 114 18.21 22.73 6.08
CA PRO A 114 17.90 21.71 7.09
C PRO A 114 16.84 22.13 8.12
N LEU A 115 16.77 23.43 8.43
CA LEU A 115 15.82 24.01 9.36
C LEU A 115 14.46 24.30 8.69
N LEU A 116 14.46 24.75 7.43
CA LEU A 116 13.25 25.23 6.76
C LEU A 116 12.41 24.13 6.10
N LEU A 117 13.04 23.05 5.62
CA LEU A 117 12.35 21.99 4.86
C LEU A 117 11.30 21.22 5.68
N PRO A 118 11.53 20.87 6.96
CA PRO A 118 10.48 20.25 7.79
C PRO A 118 9.28 21.18 8.00
N LEU A 119 9.50 22.49 8.12
CA LEU A 119 8.44 23.48 8.27
C LEU A 119 7.55 23.59 7.02
N LEU A 120 8.12 23.47 5.81
CA LEU A 120 7.33 23.36 4.58
C LEU A 120 6.42 22.11 4.62
N GLY A 121 6.92 20.99 5.16
CA GLY A 121 6.12 19.80 5.39
C GLY A 121 4.92 20.02 6.31
N HIS A 122 5.08 20.87 7.35
CA HIS A 122 4.00 21.24 8.26
C HIS A 122 2.88 22.06 7.60
N GLN A 123 3.24 22.90 6.61
CA GLN A 123 2.28 23.72 5.87
C GLN A 123 1.32 22.88 5.01
N ARG A 124 1.77 21.69 4.57
CA ARG A 124 0.95 20.74 3.79
C ARG A 124 0.42 21.29 2.47
N ASP A 125 1.09 22.29 1.90
CA ASP A 125 0.78 22.78 0.56
C ASP A 125 1.28 21.76 -0.48
N PRO A 126 0.39 21.15 -1.29
CA PRO A 126 0.77 20.13 -2.27
C PRO A 126 1.83 20.60 -3.28
N ALA A 127 1.97 21.92 -3.51
CA ALA A 127 2.99 22.48 -4.39
C ALA A 127 4.43 22.17 -3.91
N ASP A 128 4.63 22.00 -2.60
CA ASP A 128 5.96 21.77 -2.01
C ASP A 128 6.44 20.33 -2.13
N ALA A 129 5.54 19.38 -2.43
CA ALA A 129 5.90 17.96 -2.55
C ALA A 129 6.97 17.71 -3.62
N ALA A 130 6.92 18.46 -4.73
CA ALA A 130 7.88 18.35 -5.82
C ALA A 130 9.25 18.91 -5.43
N LEU A 131 9.28 20.01 -4.67
CA LEU A 131 10.51 20.59 -4.15
C LEU A 131 11.18 19.66 -3.14
N LEU A 132 10.44 19.19 -2.13
CA LEU A 132 10.92 18.27 -1.11
C LEU A 132 11.43 16.96 -1.72
N SER A 133 10.68 16.38 -2.68
CA SER A 133 11.12 15.17 -3.38
C SER A 133 12.42 15.37 -4.15
N ARG A 134 12.56 16.50 -4.85
CA ARG A 134 13.76 16.83 -5.62
C ARG A 134 14.97 16.97 -4.70
N LEU A 135 14.83 17.65 -3.57
CA LEU A 135 15.91 17.88 -2.62
C LEU A 135 16.31 16.61 -1.86
N ALA A 136 15.36 15.72 -1.56
CA ALA A 136 15.69 14.42 -0.96
C ALA A 136 16.47 13.51 -1.93
N LEU A 137 16.10 13.52 -3.21
CA LEU A 137 16.71 12.67 -4.24
C LEU A 137 18.02 13.23 -4.82
N ALA A 138 18.18 14.55 -4.87
CA ALA A 138 19.38 15.16 -5.44
C ALA A 138 20.63 14.83 -4.60
N PRO A 139 21.78 14.62 -5.25
CA PRO A 139 23.05 14.56 -4.53
C PRO A 139 23.30 15.89 -3.82
N GLY A 140 23.76 15.85 -2.58
CA GLY A 140 23.96 17.04 -1.77
C GLY A 140 24.23 16.71 -0.31
N PRO A 141 24.30 17.73 0.56
CA PRO A 141 24.56 17.54 1.99
C PRO A 141 23.52 16.62 2.64
N ALA A 142 23.99 15.62 3.39
CA ALA A 142 23.11 14.63 4.03
C ALA A 142 22.05 15.28 4.93
N ALA A 143 22.41 16.33 5.68
CA ALA A 143 21.47 17.06 6.54
C ALA A 143 20.30 17.66 5.75
N GLN A 144 20.56 18.25 4.57
CA GLN A 144 19.51 18.82 3.72
C GLN A 144 18.60 17.73 3.14
N ARG A 145 19.18 16.63 2.66
CA ARG A 145 18.42 15.51 2.09
C ARG A 145 17.50 14.88 3.15
N ARG A 146 18.00 14.69 4.38
CA ARG A 146 17.24 14.16 5.52
C ARG A 146 16.13 15.11 5.94
N ALA A 147 16.40 16.41 6.02
CA ALA A 147 15.38 17.42 6.31
C ALA A 147 14.29 17.50 5.24
N ALA A 148 14.65 17.31 3.95
CA ALA A 148 13.66 17.19 2.88
C ALA A 148 12.77 15.96 3.06
N LEU A 149 13.35 14.81 3.42
CA LEU A 149 12.61 13.58 3.73
C LEU A 149 11.73 13.73 4.97
N GLU A 150 12.19 14.44 6.00
CA GLU A 150 11.38 14.79 7.17
C GLU A 150 10.20 15.68 6.78
N GLY A 151 10.40 16.69 5.93
CA GLY A 151 9.31 17.47 5.35
C GLY A 151 8.28 16.58 4.63
N LEU A 152 8.74 15.59 3.84
CA LEU A 152 7.84 14.59 3.24
C LEU A 152 7.12 13.76 4.31
N ALA A 153 7.78 13.37 5.39
CA ALA A 153 7.22 12.59 6.49
C ALA A 153 6.13 13.33 7.27
N VAL A 154 6.32 14.62 7.54
CA VAL A 154 5.41 15.46 8.31
C VAL A 154 4.12 15.75 7.53
N GLY A 155 4.24 16.03 6.23
CA GLY A 155 3.10 16.30 5.37
C GLY A 155 2.52 15.08 4.67
N LEU A 156 2.94 13.86 5.04
CA LEU A 156 2.68 12.58 4.34
C LEU A 156 1.26 12.41 3.77
N SER A 157 0.24 12.83 4.52
CA SER A 157 -1.18 12.70 4.15
C SER A 157 -1.66 13.68 3.07
N SER A 158 -0.83 14.66 2.71
CA SER A 158 -1.21 15.82 1.87
C SER A 158 -0.54 15.78 0.50
N TRP A 159 0.42 14.85 0.32
CA TRP A 159 1.18 14.75 -0.91
C TRP A 159 0.48 13.90 -1.97
N PRO A 160 0.71 14.17 -3.26
CA PRO A 160 0.27 13.29 -4.32
C PRO A 160 0.86 11.88 -4.17
N LEU A 161 0.01 10.92 -3.79
CA LEU A 161 0.43 9.57 -3.44
C LEU A 161 1.26 8.85 -4.52
N PRO A 162 0.97 8.95 -5.83
CA PRO A 162 1.80 8.32 -6.85
C PRO A 162 3.24 8.86 -6.90
N ALA A 163 3.40 10.18 -6.76
CA ALA A 163 4.72 10.82 -6.76
C ALA A 163 5.49 10.45 -5.49
N LEU A 164 4.84 10.51 -4.32
CA LEU A 164 5.43 10.16 -3.05
C LEU A 164 5.91 8.70 -3.01
N ARG A 165 5.09 7.75 -3.50
CA ARG A 165 5.49 6.33 -3.60
C ARG A 165 6.74 6.14 -4.44
N ARG A 166 6.84 6.85 -5.58
CA ARG A 166 8.01 6.78 -6.46
C ARG A 166 9.26 7.32 -5.76
N THR A 167 9.17 8.52 -5.18
CA THR A 167 10.26 9.15 -4.44
C THR A 167 10.77 8.24 -3.33
N LEU A 168 9.88 7.73 -2.46
CA LEU A 168 10.28 6.88 -1.34
C LEU A 168 10.84 5.52 -1.80
N SER A 169 10.30 4.93 -2.86
CA SER A 169 10.84 3.68 -3.41
C SER A 169 12.26 3.86 -3.97
N GLN A 170 12.56 5.02 -4.55
CA GLN A 170 13.90 5.36 -5.01
C GLN A 170 14.84 5.61 -3.83
N LEU A 171 14.40 6.36 -2.82
CA LEU A 171 15.18 6.61 -1.60
C LEU A 171 15.45 5.34 -0.79
N ALA A 172 14.55 4.34 -0.83
CA ALA A 172 14.78 3.07 -0.17
C ALA A 172 16.01 2.31 -0.67
N ALA A 173 16.50 2.63 -1.89
CA ALA A 173 17.72 2.08 -2.47
C ALA A 173 18.89 3.10 -2.49
N ASP A 174 18.80 4.16 -1.68
CA ASP A 174 19.87 5.17 -1.58
C ASP A 174 21.14 4.61 -0.93
N LEU A 175 22.27 5.24 -1.22
CA LEU A 175 23.56 4.89 -0.63
C LEU A 175 23.72 5.41 0.81
N ASP A 176 22.93 6.39 1.24
CA ASP A 176 22.82 6.77 2.66
C ASP A 176 21.87 5.78 3.38
N PRO A 177 22.37 4.88 4.24
CA PRO A 177 21.56 3.85 4.87
C PRO A 177 20.50 4.43 5.83
N GLN A 178 20.74 5.61 6.40
CA GLN A 178 19.76 6.26 7.27
C GLN A 178 18.59 6.79 6.44
N LEU A 179 18.88 7.49 5.34
CA LEU A 179 17.87 8.01 4.41
C LEU A 179 17.01 6.88 3.84
N ALA A 180 17.66 5.77 3.46
CA ALA A 180 16.98 4.57 2.96
C ALA A 180 16.11 3.90 4.02
N ALA A 181 16.59 3.77 5.26
CA ALA A 181 15.82 3.22 6.37
C ALA A 181 14.58 4.08 6.70
N ASP A 182 14.73 5.41 6.68
CA ASP A 182 13.60 6.33 6.90
C ASP A 182 12.58 6.23 5.75
N ALA A 183 13.03 6.07 4.51
CA ALA A 183 12.14 5.83 3.37
C ALA A 183 11.35 4.51 3.50
N ILE A 184 11.96 3.43 4.00
CA ILE A 184 11.27 2.17 4.32
C ILE A 184 10.16 2.39 5.35
N ASP A 185 10.45 3.15 6.40
CA ASP A 185 9.49 3.46 7.45
C ASP A 185 8.32 4.31 6.94
N LEU A 186 8.57 5.24 6.01
CA LEU A 186 7.52 6.02 5.36
C LEU A 186 6.70 5.19 4.38
N LEU A 187 7.32 4.33 3.57
CA LEU A 187 6.58 3.39 2.70
C LEU A 187 5.63 2.52 3.51
N ALA A 188 6.07 2.03 4.68
CA ALA A 188 5.26 1.22 5.58
C ALA A 188 4.00 1.96 6.10
N ARG A 189 4.05 3.29 6.17
CA ARG A 189 2.93 4.15 6.64
C ARG A 189 1.97 4.55 5.52
N LEU A 190 2.31 4.33 4.26
CA LEU A 190 1.43 4.64 3.14
C LEU A 190 0.34 3.58 2.98
N PRO A 191 -0.80 3.94 2.35
CA PRO A 191 -1.78 2.95 1.92
C PRO A 191 -1.10 1.92 1.01
N ARG A 192 -1.32 0.63 1.30
CA ARG A 192 -0.65 -0.50 0.63
C ARG A 192 0.83 -0.61 0.99
N GLY A 193 1.20 -0.24 2.21
CA GLY A 193 2.59 -0.19 2.66
C GLY A 193 3.29 -1.53 2.53
N ARG A 194 2.59 -2.63 2.88
CA ARG A 194 3.12 -3.99 2.74
C ARG A 194 3.41 -4.34 1.29
N ALA A 195 2.50 -4.02 0.37
CA ALA A 195 2.69 -4.24 -1.06
C ALA A 195 3.86 -3.44 -1.63
N LEU A 196 4.01 -2.18 -1.19
CA LEU A 196 5.13 -1.33 -1.60
C LEU A 196 6.47 -1.94 -1.14
N LEU A 197 6.55 -2.37 0.12
CA LEU A 197 7.75 -3.02 0.65
C LEU A 197 8.05 -4.34 -0.07
N LEU A 198 7.06 -5.18 -0.33
CA LEU A 198 7.23 -6.42 -1.09
C LEU A 198 7.74 -6.17 -2.52
N GLY A 199 7.34 -5.04 -3.13
CA GLY A 199 7.79 -4.63 -4.46
C GLY A 199 9.25 -4.15 -4.54
N LEU A 200 9.89 -3.89 -3.39
CA LEU A 200 11.32 -3.56 -3.36
C LEU A 200 12.18 -4.80 -3.58
N ALA A 201 13.16 -4.68 -4.46
CA ALA A 201 14.17 -5.71 -4.73
C ALA A 201 15.11 -5.82 -3.52
N ALA A 202 14.91 -6.85 -2.68
CA ALA A 202 15.62 -7.01 -1.42
C ALA A 202 17.14 -7.18 -1.59
N ASP A 203 17.57 -7.75 -2.71
CA ASP A 203 18.97 -7.93 -3.13
C ASP A 203 19.68 -6.61 -3.47
N ARG A 204 18.92 -5.52 -3.66
CA ARG A 204 19.47 -4.19 -3.95
C ARG A 204 19.55 -3.28 -2.74
N LEU A 205 19.12 -3.75 -1.57
CA LEU A 205 19.12 -2.98 -0.34
C LEU A 205 20.39 -3.26 0.46
N ASP A 206 20.91 -2.24 1.12
CA ASP A 206 21.88 -2.44 2.20
C ASP A 206 21.34 -3.45 3.24
N PRO A 207 22.17 -4.35 3.80
CA PRO A 207 21.72 -5.38 4.73
C PRO A 207 20.92 -4.86 5.93
N ALA A 208 21.30 -3.70 6.50
CA ALA A 208 20.58 -3.11 7.62
C ALA A 208 19.20 -2.56 7.19
N VAL A 209 19.12 -1.99 5.98
CA VAL A 209 17.86 -1.52 5.37
C VAL A 209 16.96 -2.71 5.02
N ALA A 210 17.52 -3.81 4.50
CA ALA A 210 16.80 -5.05 4.23
C ALA A 210 16.21 -5.64 5.53
N ALA A 211 16.99 -5.65 6.62
CA ALA A 211 16.50 -6.07 7.94
C ALA A 211 15.40 -5.13 8.47
N ARG A 212 15.51 -3.81 8.25
CA ARG A 212 14.45 -2.84 8.60
C ARG A 212 13.16 -3.12 7.81
N ARG A 213 13.27 -3.35 6.50
CA ARG A 213 12.16 -3.75 5.63
C ARG A 213 11.48 -5.01 6.16
N GLN A 214 12.26 -6.04 6.52
CA GLN A 214 11.70 -7.29 7.03
C GLN A 214 10.93 -7.09 8.35
N ARG A 215 11.47 -6.28 9.28
CA ARG A 215 10.75 -5.91 10.51
C ARG A 215 9.43 -5.19 10.22
N ARG A 216 9.42 -4.26 9.27
CA ARG A 216 8.19 -3.56 8.85
C ARG A 216 7.18 -4.52 8.19
N LEU A 217 7.64 -5.46 7.37
CA LEU A 217 6.78 -6.50 6.81
C LEU A 217 6.17 -7.38 7.91
N HIS A 218 6.91 -7.74 8.95
CA HIS A 218 6.33 -8.50 10.07
C HIS A 218 5.29 -7.70 10.87
N ALA A 219 5.46 -6.39 10.99
CA ALA A 219 4.51 -5.52 11.70
C ALA A 219 3.26 -5.17 10.89
N LEU A 220 3.30 -5.31 9.57
CA LEU A 220 2.17 -5.04 8.69
C LEU A 220 1.40 -6.33 8.37
N PRO A 221 0.13 -6.45 8.80
CA PRO A 221 -0.66 -7.64 8.54
C PRO A 221 -0.92 -7.79 7.03
N PRO A 222 -0.94 -9.02 6.50
CA PRO A 222 -1.30 -9.23 5.12
C PRO A 222 -2.77 -8.87 4.83
N SER A 223 -3.07 -8.45 3.60
CA SER A 223 -4.46 -8.24 3.19
C SER A 223 -5.23 -9.57 3.17
N PRO A 224 -6.51 -9.56 3.60
CA PRO A 224 -7.35 -10.74 3.51
C PRO A 224 -7.58 -11.12 2.04
N LEU A 225 -7.67 -12.42 1.78
CA LEU A 225 -7.88 -12.96 0.44
C LEU A 225 -9.33 -13.39 0.24
N LEU A 226 -9.85 -13.08 -0.95
CA LEU A 226 -11.09 -13.62 -1.48
C LEU A 226 -10.74 -14.52 -2.66
N LEU A 227 -10.72 -15.83 -2.44
CA LEU A 227 -10.47 -16.83 -3.48
C LEU A 227 -11.79 -17.13 -4.18
N LEU A 228 -11.86 -16.87 -5.49
CA LEU A 228 -13.05 -17.13 -6.30
C LEU A 228 -12.81 -18.37 -7.17
N VAL A 229 -13.65 -19.38 -7.00
CA VAL A 229 -13.62 -20.64 -7.77
C VAL A 229 -14.94 -20.84 -8.51
N HIS A 230 -14.96 -21.76 -9.46
CA HIS A 230 -16.21 -22.13 -10.13
C HIS A 230 -17.18 -22.80 -9.15
N GLY A 231 -16.73 -23.79 -8.39
CA GLY A 231 -17.57 -24.64 -7.54
C GLY A 231 -18.28 -25.76 -8.30
N ARG A 232 -19.07 -26.58 -7.59
CA ARG A 232 -19.95 -27.61 -8.13
C ARG A 232 -21.41 -27.20 -7.98
N SER A 233 -22.33 -28.01 -8.50
CA SER A 233 -23.77 -27.77 -8.36
C SER A 233 -24.16 -27.47 -6.91
N GLY A 234 -25.01 -26.47 -6.69
CA GLY A 234 -25.41 -26.02 -5.35
C GLY A 234 -24.32 -25.26 -4.58
N GLY A 235 -23.21 -24.87 -5.22
CA GLY A 235 -22.14 -24.12 -4.57
C GLY A 235 -21.13 -24.97 -3.79
N LEU A 236 -21.20 -26.29 -3.90
CA LEU A 236 -20.26 -27.21 -3.25
C LEU A 236 -18.82 -26.94 -3.69
N ILE A 237 -17.92 -26.82 -2.73
CA ILE A 237 -16.50 -26.58 -2.96
C ILE A 237 -15.73 -27.89 -2.73
N PRO A 238 -14.87 -28.32 -3.67
CA PRO A 238 -14.01 -29.50 -3.49
C PRO A 238 -13.07 -29.40 -2.28
N ASP A 239 -12.82 -30.52 -1.60
CA ASP A 239 -11.99 -30.60 -0.38
C ASP A 239 -10.57 -30.07 -0.58
N ASP A 240 -9.95 -30.31 -1.74
CA ASP A 240 -8.61 -29.79 -2.05
C ASP A 240 -8.54 -28.26 -1.97
N LEU A 241 -9.63 -27.58 -2.34
CA LEU A 241 -9.70 -26.12 -2.28
C LEU A 241 -9.96 -25.62 -0.86
N LEU A 242 -10.71 -26.37 -0.05
CA LEU A 242 -10.89 -26.10 1.38
C LEU A 242 -9.56 -26.28 2.13
N ALA A 243 -8.84 -27.38 1.87
CA ALA A 243 -7.51 -27.63 2.43
C ALA A 243 -6.49 -26.55 2.00
N LEU A 244 -6.55 -26.09 0.75
CA LEU A 244 -5.75 -24.96 0.26
C LEU A 244 -6.07 -23.68 1.05
N ARG A 245 -7.37 -23.36 1.26
CA ARG A 245 -7.80 -22.21 2.06
C ARG A 245 -7.21 -22.27 3.47
N ASP A 246 -7.36 -23.40 4.16
CA ASP A 246 -6.93 -23.55 5.55
C ASP A 246 -5.41 -23.43 5.69
N THR A 247 -4.69 -24.08 4.78
CA THR A 247 -3.22 -23.98 4.72
C THR A 247 -2.78 -22.54 4.45
N LEU A 248 -3.48 -21.81 3.58
CA LEU A 248 -3.18 -20.40 3.28
C LEU A 248 -3.46 -19.47 4.45
N GLU A 249 -4.60 -19.64 5.11
CA GLU A 249 -4.98 -18.83 6.27
C GLU A 249 -3.96 -18.99 7.40
N GLN A 250 -3.55 -20.24 7.69
CA GLN A 250 -2.51 -20.53 8.67
C GLN A 250 -1.16 -19.91 8.29
N ARG A 251 -0.72 -20.05 7.03
CA ARG A 251 0.58 -19.52 6.58
C ARG A 251 0.62 -18.00 6.53
N ARG A 252 -0.51 -17.35 6.20
CA ARG A 252 -0.58 -15.90 6.09
C ARG A 252 -0.83 -15.22 7.42
N GLY A 253 -1.49 -15.90 8.37
CA GLY A 253 -2.01 -15.25 9.58
C GLY A 253 -3.04 -14.16 9.25
N ALA A 254 -3.75 -14.30 8.12
CA ALA A 254 -4.75 -13.35 7.64
C ALA A 254 -5.91 -14.11 6.98
N SER A 255 -7.11 -13.54 7.06
CA SER A 255 -8.33 -14.24 6.64
C SER A 255 -8.31 -14.62 5.17
N VAL A 256 -8.67 -15.87 4.87
CA VAL A 256 -8.83 -16.38 3.51
C VAL A 256 -10.24 -16.92 3.35
N ARG A 257 -11.05 -16.23 2.55
CA ARG A 257 -12.40 -16.69 2.22
C ARG A 257 -12.42 -17.30 0.83
N LEU A 258 -13.11 -18.43 0.71
CA LEU A 258 -13.31 -19.14 -0.54
C LEU A 258 -14.78 -19.05 -0.96
N LEU A 259 -15.02 -18.67 -2.21
CA LEU A 259 -16.36 -18.45 -2.76
C LEU A 259 -16.51 -19.19 -4.10
N ALA A 260 -17.60 -19.93 -4.24
CA ALA A 260 -17.98 -20.63 -5.47
C ALA A 260 -18.99 -19.81 -6.27
N LEU A 261 -18.74 -19.59 -7.56
CA LEU A 261 -19.69 -18.91 -8.46
C LEU A 261 -21.01 -19.67 -8.63
N THR A 262 -20.98 -20.99 -8.51
CA THR A 262 -22.18 -21.85 -8.57
C THR A 262 -23.02 -21.81 -7.29
N ALA A 263 -22.52 -21.20 -6.21
CA ALA A 263 -23.33 -20.93 -5.02
C ALA A 263 -24.29 -19.78 -5.31
N ALA A 264 -25.45 -19.78 -4.64
CA ALA A 264 -26.38 -18.64 -4.71
C ALA A 264 -25.61 -17.33 -4.47
N GLU A 265 -24.85 -17.22 -3.37
CA GLU A 265 -24.05 -16.05 -2.98
C GLU A 265 -22.90 -15.66 -3.94
N GLY A 266 -22.46 -16.58 -4.81
CA GLY A 266 -21.41 -16.33 -5.79
C GLY A 266 -21.94 -15.86 -7.15
N SER A 267 -23.25 -15.89 -7.36
CA SER A 267 -23.88 -15.38 -8.57
C SER A 267 -23.71 -13.86 -8.68
N PRO A 268 -23.45 -13.31 -9.88
CA PRO A 268 -23.38 -11.86 -10.09
C PRO A 268 -24.68 -11.13 -9.68
N HIS A 269 -25.79 -11.85 -9.52
CA HIS A 269 -27.09 -11.29 -9.13
C HIS A 269 -27.46 -11.50 -7.66
N ALA A 270 -26.74 -12.31 -6.91
CA ALA A 270 -27.09 -12.59 -5.52
C ALA A 270 -26.44 -11.62 -4.54
N PRO A 271 -26.96 -11.49 -3.30
CA PRO A 271 -26.31 -10.75 -2.24
C PRO A 271 -24.88 -11.27 -2.02
N LEU A 272 -23.89 -10.37 -2.10
CA LEU A 272 -22.51 -10.75 -1.85
C LEU A 272 -22.29 -10.87 -0.35
N PRO A 273 -21.52 -11.88 0.12
CA PRO A 273 -21.19 -11.99 1.52
C PRO A 273 -20.34 -10.79 1.98
N PRO A 274 -20.39 -10.42 3.27
CA PRO A 274 -19.67 -9.27 3.78
C PRO A 274 -18.16 -9.46 3.58
N ARG A 275 -17.48 -8.46 3.03
CA ARG A 275 -16.04 -8.54 2.76
C ARG A 275 -15.27 -8.76 4.09
N PRO A 276 -14.20 -9.56 4.10
CA PRO A 276 -13.25 -9.57 5.21
C PRO A 276 -12.77 -8.16 5.54
N GLU A 277 -12.71 -7.83 6.82
CA GLU A 277 -12.22 -6.54 7.29
C GLU A 277 -10.70 -6.50 7.22
N GLY A 278 -10.16 -5.33 6.87
CA GLY A 278 -8.73 -5.10 6.78
C GLY A 278 -8.44 -3.64 6.46
N PRO A 279 -7.36 -3.05 7.02
CA PRO A 279 -7.06 -1.62 6.88
C PRO A 279 -6.82 -1.18 5.44
N GLU A 280 -6.40 -2.10 4.56
CA GLU A 280 -6.09 -1.82 3.15
C GLU A 280 -7.12 -2.39 2.16
N GLY A 281 -8.22 -2.95 2.69
CA GLY A 281 -9.21 -3.70 1.92
C GLY A 281 -8.79 -5.14 1.63
N ALA A 282 -9.50 -5.80 0.71
CA ALA A 282 -9.29 -7.21 0.39
C ALA A 282 -8.69 -7.43 -1.01
N THR A 283 -8.03 -8.56 -1.19
CA THR A 283 -7.50 -8.99 -2.49
C THR A 283 -8.34 -10.14 -3.06
N LEU A 284 -9.01 -9.88 -4.18
CA LEU A 284 -9.75 -10.87 -4.96
C LEU A 284 -8.83 -11.63 -5.90
N VAL A 285 -8.77 -12.95 -5.74
CA VAL A 285 -7.93 -13.88 -6.49
C VAL A 285 -8.82 -14.87 -7.26
N PRO A 286 -8.96 -14.70 -8.59
CA PRO A 286 -9.76 -15.61 -9.40
C PRO A 286 -8.97 -16.88 -9.75
N LEU A 287 -9.37 -18.02 -9.19
CA LEU A 287 -8.75 -19.33 -9.40
C LEU A 287 -9.34 -20.05 -10.64
N PHE A 288 -9.36 -19.34 -11.78
CA PHE A 288 -9.77 -19.90 -13.07
C PHE A 288 -8.56 -20.15 -13.95
N LEU A 289 -8.60 -21.22 -14.74
CA LEU A 289 -7.48 -21.63 -15.60
C LEU A 289 -7.57 -21.07 -17.02
N VAL A 290 -8.77 -20.67 -17.46
CA VAL A 290 -9.05 -20.24 -18.83
C VAL A 290 -9.95 -19.01 -18.85
N PRO A 291 -9.84 -18.13 -19.87
CA PRO A 291 -10.63 -16.89 -19.96
C PRO A 291 -12.05 -17.14 -20.50
N GLY A 292 -12.82 -18.01 -19.83
CA GLY A 292 -14.22 -18.31 -20.16
C GLY A 292 -15.20 -17.21 -19.73
N GLY A 293 -16.51 -17.48 -19.87
CA GLY A 293 -17.59 -16.53 -19.55
C GLY A 293 -17.46 -15.90 -18.15
N HIS A 294 -17.19 -16.72 -17.13
CA HIS A 294 -16.98 -16.26 -15.75
C HIS A 294 -15.87 -15.23 -15.60
N VAL A 295 -14.72 -15.45 -16.25
CA VAL A 295 -13.58 -14.51 -16.17
C VAL A 295 -13.91 -13.21 -16.89
N ARG A 296 -14.67 -13.30 -17.99
CA ARG A 296 -14.98 -12.17 -18.89
C ARG A 296 -16.14 -11.31 -18.41
N HIS A 297 -17.13 -11.90 -17.75
CA HIS A 297 -18.41 -11.24 -17.46
C HIS A 297 -18.68 -11.19 -15.94
N ASP A 298 -18.69 -12.35 -15.28
CA ASP A 298 -19.11 -12.42 -13.87
C ASP A 298 -18.08 -11.80 -12.92
N LEU A 299 -16.79 -12.10 -13.12
CA LEU A 299 -15.72 -11.60 -12.27
C LEU A 299 -15.64 -10.05 -12.29
N PRO A 300 -15.69 -9.36 -13.46
CA PRO A 300 -15.80 -7.90 -13.49
C PRO A 300 -17.03 -7.36 -12.74
N ALA A 301 -18.20 -7.99 -12.91
CA ALA A 301 -19.44 -7.56 -12.25
C ALA A 301 -19.35 -7.69 -10.72
N ILE A 302 -18.88 -8.85 -10.23
CA ILE A 302 -18.65 -9.11 -8.80
C ILE A 302 -17.65 -8.12 -8.23
N ALA A 303 -16.54 -7.87 -8.93
CA ALA A 303 -15.52 -6.93 -8.48
C ALA A 303 -16.04 -5.48 -8.42
N ALA A 304 -16.90 -5.07 -9.37
CA ALA A 304 -17.52 -3.74 -9.35
C ALA A 304 -18.42 -3.57 -8.12
N ARG A 305 -19.24 -4.57 -7.80
CA ARG A 305 -20.12 -4.56 -6.62
C ARG A 305 -19.34 -4.50 -5.31
N TRP A 306 -18.30 -5.32 -5.12
CA TRP A 306 -17.48 -5.24 -3.91
C TRP A 306 -16.72 -3.92 -3.76
N ARG A 307 -16.34 -3.26 -4.88
CA ARG A 307 -15.72 -1.94 -4.81
C ARG A 307 -16.66 -0.86 -4.27
N GLN A 308 -17.97 -1.01 -4.44
CA GLN A 308 -18.95 -0.12 -3.84
C GLN A 308 -18.96 -0.24 -2.30
N ALA A 309 -18.61 -1.40 -1.76
CA ALA A 309 -18.49 -1.65 -0.32
C ALA A 309 -17.11 -1.28 0.26
N GLY A 310 -16.12 -0.95 -0.57
CA GLY A 310 -14.79 -0.50 -0.13
C GLY A 310 -13.63 -0.93 -1.04
N PRO A 311 -12.37 -0.61 -0.67
CA PRO A 311 -11.19 -0.91 -1.50
C PRO A 311 -11.05 -2.40 -1.83
N LEU A 312 -10.96 -2.73 -3.13
CA LEU A 312 -10.75 -4.11 -3.58
C LEU A 312 -9.65 -4.15 -4.63
N HIS A 313 -8.60 -4.93 -4.35
CA HIS A 313 -7.59 -5.25 -5.33
C HIS A 313 -7.96 -6.55 -6.04
N ARG A 314 -8.03 -6.54 -7.37
CA ARG A 314 -8.35 -7.74 -8.16
C ARG A 314 -7.12 -8.17 -8.94
N LEU A 315 -6.70 -9.42 -8.74
CA LEU A 315 -5.66 -10.04 -9.55
C LEU A 315 -6.21 -10.60 -10.87
N PRO A 316 -5.36 -10.80 -11.90
CA PRO A 316 -5.72 -11.60 -13.06
C PRO A 316 -6.11 -13.03 -12.65
N PHE A 317 -6.89 -13.72 -13.49
CA PHE A 317 -7.20 -15.14 -13.27
C PHE A 317 -5.92 -15.99 -13.27
N LEU A 318 -5.91 -17.09 -12.52
CA LEU A 318 -4.74 -17.96 -12.31
C LEU A 318 -4.05 -18.37 -13.63
N GLY A 319 -4.82 -18.72 -14.66
CA GLY A 319 -4.27 -19.07 -15.98
C GLY A 319 -3.48 -17.97 -16.68
N ALA A 320 -3.60 -16.71 -16.26
CA ALA A 320 -2.79 -15.60 -16.77
C ALA A 320 -1.47 -15.38 -16.00
N TRP A 321 -1.24 -16.13 -14.92
CA TRP A 321 -0.04 -15.96 -14.10
C TRP A 321 1.15 -16.64 -14.76
N ARG A 322 2.21 -15.89 -15.04
CA ARG A 322 3.40 -16.41 -15.73
C ARG A 322 4.04 -17.59 -15.00
N CYS A 323 4.15 -17.52 -13.67
CA CYS A 323 4.71 -18.62 -12.87
C CYS A 323 3.84 -19.88 -12.90
N TRP A 324 2.52 -19.73 -12.97
CA TRP A 324 1.59 -20.85 -13.12
C TRP A 324 1.74 -21.51 -14.50
N GLN A 325 1.80 -20.71 -15.56
CA GLN A 325 2.01 -21.20 -16.92
C GLN A 325 3.35 -21.94 -17.08
N GLN A 326 4.41 -21.45 -16.44
CA GLN A 326 5.72 -22.11 -16.40
C GLN A 326 5.67 -23.44 -15.65
N ALA A 327 5.02 -23.49 -14.50
CA ALA A 327 4.86 -24.72 -13.72
C ALA A 327 4.02 -25.76 -14.49
N LEU A 328 2.98 -25.31 -15.19
CA LEU A 328 2.18 -26.15 -16.08
C LEU A 328 3.01 -26.70 -17.25
N ALA A 329 3.88 -25.89 -17.86
CA ALA A 329 4.77 -26.35 -18.92
C ALA A 329 5.72 -27.44 -18.44
N GLN A 330 6.25 -27.32 -17.21
CA GLN A 330 7.11 -28.35 -16.62
C GLN A 330 6.35 -29.67 -16.39
N GLU A 331 5.13 -29.61 -15.85
CA GLU A 331 4.27 -30.80 -15.69
C GLU A 331 3.99 -31.48 -17.02
N VAL A 332 3.69 -30.70 -18.06
CA VAL A 332 3.45 -31.22 -19.42
C VAL A 332 4.70 -31.86 -20.00
N GLN A 333 5.86 -31.26 -19.81
CA GLN A 333 7.14 -31.81 -20.28
C GLN A 333 7.44 -33.14 -19.60
N GLU A 334 7.30 -33.22 -18.27
CA GLU A 334 7.50 -34.45 -17.50
C GLU A 334 6.54 -35.55 -17.95
N LEU A 335 5.27 -35.20 -18.17
CA LEU A 335 4.27 -36.13 -18.67
C LEU A 335 4.59 -36.64 -20.09
N GLY A 336 5.26 -35.83 -20.92
CA GLY A 336 5.69 -36.19 -22.27
C GLY A 336 7.01 -36.98 -22.34
N GLN A 337 7.75 -37.13 -21.24
CA GLN A 337 9.03 -37.84 -21.25
C GLN A 337 8.84 -39.31 -21.61
N GLY A 338 9.53 -39.76 -22.67
CA GLY A 338 9.45 -41.14 -23.15
C GLY A 338 8.18 -41.47 -23.95
N ALA A 339 7.29 -40.50 -24.19
CA ALA A 339 6.09 -40.71 -24.99
C ALA A 339 6.38 -40.56 -26.50
N ALA A 340 5.78 -41.44 -27.31
CA ALA A 340 5.89 -41.37 -28.77
C ALA A 340 5.10 -40.21 -29.41
N ALA A 341 4.16 -39.63 -28.67
CA ALA A 341 3.28 -38.57 -29.15
C ALA A 341 3.30 -37.36 -28.23
N ALA A 342 3.10 -36.17 -28.81
CA ALA A 342 3.08 -34.92 -28.06
C ALA A 342 1.94 -34.91 -27.02
N PRO A 343 2.17 -34.35 -25.81
CA PRO A 343 1.14 -34.27 -24.78
C PRO A 343 -0.08 -33.44 -25.19
N LEU A 344 -1.22 -33.73 -24.58
CA LEU A 344 -2.47 -33.01 -24.77
C LEU A 344 -2.92 -32.29 -23.49
N LEU A 345 -3.45 -31.09 -23.65
CA LEU A 345 -4.14 -30.35 -22.60
C LEU A 345 -5.65 -30.42 -22.82
N LEU A 346 -6.35 -31.19 -22.00
CA LEU A 346 -7.81 -31.26 -22.03
C LEU A 346 -8.41 -30.10 -21.26
N HIS A 347 -9.33 -29.34 -21.87
CA HIS A 347 -9.95 -28.18 -21.25
C HIS A 347 -11.46 -28.15 -21.41
N HIS A 348 -12.12 -27.39 -20.54
CA HIS A 348 -13.54 -27.05 -20.74
C HIS A 348 -13.71 -26.30 -22.07
N PRO A 349 -14.76 -26.57 -22.88
CA PRO A 349 -15.03 -25.86 -24.12
C PRO A 349 -15.02 -24.35 -23.92
N LEU A 350 -14.37 -23.66 -24.86
CA LEU A 350 -14.21 -22.21 -24.84
C LEU A 350 -14.75 -21.61 -26.12
N ASP A 351 -15.66 -20.66 -25.97
CA ASP A 351 -16.24 -19.94 -27.10
C ASP A 351 -15.48 -18.65 -27.43
N GLY A 352 -15.49 -18.31 -28.72
CA GLY A 352 -15.03 -17.01 -29.23
C GLY A 352 -13.51 -16.88 -29.46
N ALA A 353 -13.14 -15.75 -30.05
CA ALA A 353 -11.76 -15.49 -30.50
C ALA A 353 -10.73 -15.40 -29.37
N LEU A 354 -11.14 -14.88 -28.19
CA LEU A 354 -10.24 -14.74 -27.05
C LEU A 354 -9.80 -16.11 -26.48
N GLY A 355 -10.76 -17.04 -26.34
CA GLY A 355 -10.47 -18.41 -25.92
C GLY A 355 -9.46 -19.07 -26.86
N ARG A 356 -9.70 -19.01 -28.18
CA ARG A 356 -8.78 -19.54 -29.20
C ARG A 356 -7.38 -18.93 -29.12
N ARG A 357 -7.27 -17.60 -28.99
CA ARG A 357 -5.98 -16.91 -28.83
C ARG A 357 -5.22 -17.35 -27.58
N TYR A 358 -5.94 -17.51 -26.46
CA TYR A 358 -5.35 -17.97 -25.21
C TYR A 358 -4.87 -19.42 -25.31
N LEU A 359 -5.65 -20.32 -25.92
CA LEU A 359 -5.24 -21.71 -26.13
C LEU A 359 -4.01 -21.82 -27.04
N GLN A 360 -3.94 -21.04 -28.13
CA GLN A 360 -2.75 -20.97 -28.98
C GLN A 360 -1.52 -20.46 -28.20
N HIS A 361 -1.70 -19.48 -27.32
CA HIS A 361 -0.64 -19.00 -26.44
C HIS A 361 -0.19 -20.09 -25.46
N LEU A 362 -1.14 -20.80 -24.83
CA LEU A 362 -0.85 -21.87 -23.90
C LEU A 362 -0.11 -23.02 -24.57
N SER A 363 -0.53 -23.44 -25.76
CA SER A 363 0.19 -24.45 -26.56
C SER A 363 1.62 -24.07 -26.88
N ARG A 364 1.90 -22.79 -27.17
CA ARG A 364 3.28 -22.32 -27.39
C ARG A 364 4.13 -22.37 -26.11
N ILE A 365 3.52 -22.14 -24.94
CA ILE A 365 4.24 -22.18 -23.66
C ILE A 365 4.51 -23.62 -23.23
N THR A 366 3.53 -24.50 -23.34
CA THR A 366 3.59 -25.86 -22.80
C THR A 366 4.12 -26.89 -23.78
N GLY A 367 4.08 -26.60 -25.10
CA GLY A 367 4.36 -27.57 -26.16
C GLY A 367 3.24 -28.59 -26.39
N ALA A 368 2.12 -28.50 -25.65
CA ALA A 368 1.00 -29.42 -25.78
C ALA A 368 -0.12 -28.88 -26.67
N ALA A 369 -0.78 -29.77 -27.41
CA ALA A 369 -1.98 -29.42 -28.14
C ALA A 369 -3.17 -29.30 -27.16
N CYS A 370 -3.89 -28.17 -27.21
CA CYS A 370 -5.10 -27.98 -26.43
C CYS A 370 -6.30 -28.62 -27.14
N ARG A 371 -7.05 -29.47 -26.44
CA ARG A 371 -8.28 -30.07 -26.96
C ARG A 371 -9.44 -29.84 -26.00
N PRO A 372 -10.62 -29.44 -26.50
CA PRO A 372 -11.81 -29.36 -25.66
C PRO A 372 -12.22 -30.77 -25.23
N ALA A 373 -12.67 -30.91 -23.99
CA ALA A 373 -13.30 -32.13 -23.52
C ALA A 373 -14.74 -32.20 -24.05
N SER A 374 -15.08 -33.31 -24.70
CA SER A 374 -16.46 -33.58 -25.12
C SER A 374 -17.27 -34.05 -23.92
N TYR A 375 -18.03 -33.15 -23.30
CA TYR A 375 -19.00 -33.52 -22.24
C TYR A 375 -20.13 -34.43 -22.72
N SER A 376 -20.28 -34.53 -24.04
CA SER A 376 -21.38 -35.20 -24.73
C SER A 376 -20.91 -36.42 -25.55
N ALA A 377 -19.65 -36.86 -25.41
CA ALA A 377 -19.24 -38.15 -25.95
C ALA A 377 -19.99 -39.24 -25.16
N PRO A 378 -20.84 -40.07 -25.79
CA PRO A 378 -21.67 -41.04 -25.09
C PRO A 378 -20.85 -42.12 -24.37
N ASP A 379 -19.59 -42.31 -24.77
CA ASP A 379 -18.74 -43.39 -24.29
C ASP A 379 -17.35 -42.88 -23.84
N PRO A 380 -16.99 -43.02 -22.55
CA PRO A 380 -15.64 -42.78 -22.04
C PRO A 380 -14.55 -43.60 -22.76
N GLN A 381 -14.90 -44.75 -23.34
CA GLN A 381 -13.97 -45.61 -24.06
C GLN A 381 -13.53 -44.99 -25.40
N GLU A 382 -14.38 -44.20 -26.07
CA GLU A 382 -13.99 -43.46 -27.29
C GLU A 382 -12.94 -42.38 -27.00
N LEU A 383 -13.04 -41.71 -25.84
CA LEU A 383 -12.03 -40.78 -25.34
C LEU A 383 -10.72 -41.50 -25.01
N GLN A 384 -10.78 -42.66 -24.35
CA GLN A 384 -9.59 -43.49 -24.07
C GLN A 384 -8.90 -43.99 -25.35
N LEU A 385 -9.66 -44.51 -26.32
CA LEU A 385 -9.14 -45.05 -27.58
C LEU A 385 -8.54 -43.96 -28.49
N ALA A 386 -9.04 -42.72 -28.40
CA ALA A 386 -8.54 -41.57 -29.16
C ALA A 386 -7.31 -40.89 -28.53
N ILE A 387 -7.01 -41.18 -27.26
CA ILE A 387 -5.90 -40.60 -26.52
C ILE A 387 -4.73 -41.58 -26.53
N ARG A 388 -3.89 -41.49 -27.56
CA ARG A 388 -2.58 -42.19 -27.63
C ARG A 388 -1.41 -41.35 -27.10
N SER A 389 -1.73 -40.18 -26.54
CA SER A 389 -0.80 -39.18 -26.08
C SER A 389 -0.95 -39.01 -24.58
N PRO A 390 0.12 -38.64 -23.86
CA PRO A 390 0.00 -38.26 -22.45
C PRO A 390 -0.94 -37.06 -22.29
N VAL A 391 -1.82 -37.08 -21.30
CA VAL A 391 -2.86 -36.06 -21.12
C VAL A 391 -2.80 -35.38 -19.77
N LEU A 392 -2.92 -34.06 -19.79
CA LEU A 392 -3.13 -33.26 -18.61
C LEU A 392 -4.48 -32.55 -18.67
N ALA A 393 -5.38 -32.89 -17.74
CA ALA A 393 -6.66 -32.20 -17.59
C ALA A 393 -6.46 -30.83 -16.94
N LEU A 394 -6.90 -29.77 -17.61
CA LEU A 394 -6.95 -28.41 -17.09
C LEU A 394 -8.14 -28.24 -16.14
N ALA A 395 -8.08 -28.94 -15.01
CA ALA A 395 -9.01 -28.86 -13.90
C ALA A 395 -8.24 -28.57 -12.61
N LEU A 396 -8.53 -27.44 -11.97
CA LEU A 396 -7.79 -27.02 -10.78
C LEU A 396 -8.00 -28.00 -9.63
N ALA A 397 -9.26 -28.37 -9.37
CA ALA A 397 -9.69 -29.36 -8.40
C ALA A 397 -10.72 -30.29 -9.06
N ALA A 398 -11.14 -31.33 -8.33
CA ALA A 398 -12.17 -32.26 -8.78
C ALA A 398 -13.44 -31.53 -9.27
N ASN A 399 -13.86 -31.84 -10.49
CA ASN A 399 -15.04 -31.27 -11.14
C ASN A 399 -15.63 -32.26 -12.15
N ARG A 400 -16.73 -31.89 -12.81
CA ARG A 400 -17.39 -32.75 -13.81
C ARG A 400 -16.46 -33.27 -14.90
N LEU A 401 -15.43 -32.50 -15.28
CA LEU A 401 -14.44 -32.96 -16.26
C LEU A 401 -13.64 -34.12 -15.67
N THR A 402 -13.03 -33.96 -14.50
CA THR A 402 -12.23 -35.03 -13.89
C THR A 402 -13.08 -36.25 -13.51
N ASP A 403 -14.34 -36.04 -13.14
CA ASP A 403 -15.29 -37.13 -12.86
C ASP A 403 -15.60 -37.98 -14.11
N SER A 404 -15.53 -37.37 -15.30
CA SER A 404 -15.77 -38.04 -16.60
C SER A 404 -14.52 -38.65 -17.22
N LEU A 405 -13.34 -38.42 -16.64
CA LEU A 405 -12.07 -38.89 -17.17
C LEU A 405 -11.64 -40.20 -16.47
N PRO A 406 -10.95 -41.10 -17.18
CA PRO A 406 -10.34 -42.27 -16.56
C PRO A 406 -9.37 -41.88 -15.44
N LEU A 407 -9.36 -42.65 -14.34
CA LEU A 407 -8.44 -42.45 -13.21
C LEU A 407 -6.96 -42.45 -13.65
N GLU A 408 -6.64 -43.18 -14.72
CA GLU A 408 -5.31 -43.30 -15.32
C GLU A 408 -4.78 -41.99 -15.91
N LEU A 409 -5.64 -41.01 -16.20
CA LEU A 409 -5.21 -39.67 -16.69
C LEU A 409 -4.66 -38.78 -15.57
N GLY A 410 -4.60 -39.31 -14.36
CA GLY A 410 -3.98 -38.68 -13.21
C GLY A 410 -4.84 -37.63 -12.55
N PRO A 411 -4.35 -37.08 -11.43
CA PRO A 411 -5.18 -36.26 -10.56
C PRO A 411 -5.34 -34.82 -11.07
N PRO A 412 -6.33 -34.07 -10.54
CA PRO A 412 -6.47 -32.63 -10.76
C PRO A 412 -5.20 -31.84 -10.45
N LEU A 413 -5.09 -30.63 -10.98
CA LEU A 413 -3.86 -29.83 -10.91
C LEU A 413 -3.41 -29.50 -9.48
N LEU A 414 -4.32 -29.31 -8.51
CA LEU A 414 -3.96 -29.03 -7.12
C LEU A 414 -3.36 -30.22 -6.37
N GLN A 415 -3.58 -31.44 -6.85
CA GLN A 415 -3.01 -32.64 -6.24
C GLN A 415 -1.61 -32.94 -6.81
N ARG A 416 -1.16 -32.18 -7.81
CA ARG A 416 0.20 -32.26 -8.35
C ARG A 416 1.14 -31.40 -7.50
N PRO A 417 2.19 -31.98 -6.87
CA PRO A 417 3.01 -31.28 -5.88
C PRO A 417 3.62 -29.97 -6.37
N ARG A 418 4.10 -29.90 -7.62
CA ARG A 418 4.69 -28.69 -8.19
C ARG A 418 3.68 -27.56 -8.28
N LEU A 419 2.50 -27.84 -8.83
CA LEU A 419 1.45 -26.85 -9.05
C LEU A 419 0.84 -26.39 -7.72
N GLN A 420 0.60 -27.33 -6.79
CA GLN A 420 0.15 -27.01 -5.45
C GLN A 420 1.13 -26.06 -4.75
N ARG A 421 2.43 -26.40 -4.77
CA ARG A 421 3.49 -25.59 -4.16
C ARG A 421 3.56 -24.20 -4.78
N VAL A 422 3.57 -24.11 -6.11
CA VAL A 422 3.62 -22.81 -6.81
C VAL A 422 2.42 -21.95 -6.45
N LEU A 423 1.20 -22.50 -6.44
CA LEU A 423 0.02 -21.73 -6.08
C LEU A 423 0.09 -21.26 -4.62
N LEU A 424 0.43 -22.17 -3.71
CA LEU A 424 0.50 -21.90 -2.27
C LEU A 424 1.56 -20.83 -1.95
N GLU A 425 2.76 -20.95 -2.51
CA GLU A 425 3.83 -19.97 -2.36
C GLU A 425 3.41 -18.59 -2.87
N LYS A 426 2.77 -18.52 -4.05
CA LYS A 426 2.38 -17.24 -4.65
C LYS A 426 1.23 -16.57 -3.91
N LEU A 427 0.22 -17.34 -3.47
CA LEU A 427 -0.88 -16.80 -2.66
C LEU A 427 -0.40 -16.40 -1.27
N ALA A 428 0.49 -17.18 -0.63
CA ALA A 428 1.06 -16.83 0.66
C ALA A 428 1.92 -15.56 0.60
N ALA A 429 2.59 -15.29 -0.52
CA ALA A 429 3.42 -14.11 -0.72
C ALA A 429 2.64 -12.84 -1.09
N LEU A 430 1.32 -12.91 -1.30
CA LEU A 430 0.52 -11.71 -1.59
C LEU A 430 0.58 -10.70 -0.43
N PRO A 431 0.49 -9.40 -0.72
CA PRO A 431 0.48 -8.37 0.30
C PRO A 431 -0.68 -8.52 1.27
#